data_AF-A0A9D7CC84-F1
#
_entry.id   AF-A0A9D7CC84-F1
#
_cell.length_a   1.000
_cell.length_b   1.000
_cell.length_c   1.000
_cell.angle_alpha   90.00
_cell.angle_beta   90.00
_cell.angle_gamma   90.00
#
_symmetry.space_group_name_H-M   'P 1'
#
loop_
_entity.id
_entity.type
_entity.pdbx_description
1 polymer ?
#
loop_
_entity_poly.entity_id
_entity_poly.type
_entity_poly.pdbx_seq_one_letter_code
_entity_poly.pdbx_strand_id
1 'polypeptide(L)'
;MSSSGRDISIPGFAPPGGQDGEEFSVNTNEIDEGYFRAMRIPLLGGRDFAATDGDGMPRVAVVNETFAKRYFPAGDALGATVREDSAAITIVGIVRDSKYARLDEDPVPFFYQPVRQVWRPAVNLLVHTTGSPAAVTATLLREVAALDPTLPAAQVTTLRQSTAVVLLPQRVAAAVTGALGLTGLLLAAVGLYGVLSFSTAQRTREMGVRLALGASRTGIVRLVLGEGFRLVAVGIGVGLGLAALATQALRPFLFGVSPLDPATFATIGAVLLGVATLATWLPARRAARVDPMQSMRQD
;
A
#
# COMPACT_ATOMS: atom_id res chain seq x y z
N MET A 1 -4.27 -11.22 20.16
CA MET A 1 -3.72 -9.97 20.72
C MET A 1 -4.54 -9.66 21.96
N SER A 2 -3.92 -9.71 23.13
CA SER A 2 -4.61 -9.52 24.40
C SER A 2 -4.24 -8.14 24.92
N SER A 3 -5.18 -7.18 24.84
CA SER A 3 -5.17 -5.99 25.67
C SER A 3 -5.56 -6.42 27.07
N SER A 4 -4.62 -6.99 27.83
CA SER A 4 -4.87 -7.34 29.23
C SER A 4 -4.81 -6.07 30.06
N GLY A 5 -5.83 -5.79 30.88
CA GLY A 5 -5.79 -4.78 31.94
C GLY A 5 -4.84 -5.20 33.07
N ARG A 6 -3.56 -5.33 32.72
CA ARG A 6 -2.43 -5.56 33.63
C ARG A 6 -1.80 -4.20 33.88
N ASP A 7 -1.61 -3.85 35.15
CA ASP A 7 -1.01 -2.58 35.53
C ASP A 7 0.50 -2.67 35.33
N ILE A 8 0.96 -2.19 34.18
CA ILE A 8 2.37 -2.00 33.90
C ILE A 8 2.78 -0.64 34.49
N SER A 9 3.93 -0.57 35.16
CA SER A 9 4.52 0.68 35.64
C SER A 9 6.03 0.67 35.46
N ILE A 10 6.61 1.81 35.11
CA ILE A 10 8.06 1.97 34.92
C ILE A 10 8.58 2.85 36.05
N PRO A 11 9.46 2.34 36.93
CA PRO A 11 10.07 3.14 37.98
C PRO A 11 10.74 4.40 37.42
N GLY A 12 10.32 5.57 37.90
CA GLY A 12 10.88 6.87 37.49
C GLY A 12 10.24 7.51 36.26
N PHE A 13 9.28 6.86 35.60
CA PHE A 13 8.48 7.45 34.54
C PHE A 13 7.12 7.89 35.10
N ALA A 14 6.83 9.20 35.03
CA ALA A 14 5.50 9.74 35.31
C ALA A 14 4.85 10.16 33.98
N PRO A 15 3.64 9.68 33.65
CA PRO A 15 2.95 10.07 32.43
C PRO A 15 2.73 11.60 32.38
N PRO A 16 2.89 12.24 31.21
CA PRO A 16 2.66 13.67 31.06
C PRO A 16 1.15 13.97 31.21
N GLY A 17 0.74 14.32 32.43
CA GLY A 17 -0.67 14.64 32.71
C GLY A 17 -1.11 14.48 34.16
N GLY A 18 -0.34 13.82 35.02
CA GLY A 18 -0.62 13.75 36.47
C GLY A 18 -1.98 13.15 36.84
N GLN A 19 -2.60 12.39 35.93
CA GLN A 19 -3.79 11.61 36.25
C GLN A 19 -3.36 10.19 36.58
N ASP A 20 -3.80 9.72 37.75
CA ASP A 20 -3.64 8.36 38.30
C ASP A 20 -4.34 7.28 37.45
N GLY A 21 -4.26 7.37 36.12
CA GLY A 21 -5.06 6.58 35.19
C GLY A 21 -4.66 6.66 33.71
N GLU A 22 -3.46 7.15 33.33
CA GLU A 22 -2.89 6.71 32.04
C GLU A 22 -2.47 5.24 32.23
N GLU A 23 -3.46 4.35 32.16
CA GLU A 23 -3.27 2.90 32.16
C GLU A 23 -2.21 2.62 31.09
N PHE A 24 -1.11 1.97 31.48
CA PHE A 24 -0.03 1.63 30.56
C PHE A 24 -0.57 0.65 29.51
N SER A 25 -1.22 1.20 28.49
CA SER A 25 -1.78 0.50 27.35
C SER A 25 -0.64 0.14 26.41
N VAL A 26 0.14 -0.85 26.84
CA VAL A 26 1.23 -1.41 26.07
C VAL A 26 0.75 -2.74 25.52
N ASN A 27 0.80 -2.88 24.21
CA ASN A 27 0.45 -4.14 23.60
C ASN A 27 1.49 -5.20 23.98
N THR A 28 0.99 -6.36 24.41
CA THR A 28 1.83 -7.47 24.82
C THR A 28 1.67 -8.67 23.89
N ASN A 29 2.75 -9.43 23.73
CA ASN A 29 2.69 -10.74 23.09
C ASN A 29 3.66 -11.71 23.76
N GLU A 30 3.16 -12.90 24.07
CA GLU A 30 4.00 -13.99 24.54
C GLU A 30 4.55 -14.75 23.34
N ILE A 31 5.88 -14.86 23.26
CA ILE A 31 6.59 -15.47 22.14
C ILE A 31 7.63 -16.47 22.63
N ASP A 32 8.01 -17.38 21.74
CA ASP A 32 9.10 -18.32 22.00
C ASP A 32 10.42 -17.82 21.41
N GLU A 33 11.51 -18.50 21.77
CA GLU A 33 12.84 -18.26 21.22
C GLU A 33 12.85 -18.35 19.68
N GLY A 34 13.47 -17.39 19.02
CA GLY A 34 13.56 -17.36 17.56
C GLY A 34 12.33 -16.82 16.83
N TYR A 35 11.28 -16.38 17.53
CA TYR A 35 10.15 -15.65 16.93
C TYR A 35 10.62 -14.47 16.06
N PHE A 36 11.53 -13.63 16.58
CA PHE A 36 12.03 -12.46 15.85
C PHE A 36 12.75 -12.87 14.57
N ARG A 37 13.53 -13.96 14.60
CA ARG A 37 14.19 -14.53 13.42
C ARG A 37 13.18 -15.08 12.41
N ALA A 38 12.15 -15.79 12.87
CA ALA A 38 11.09 -16.31 12.01
C ALA A 38 10.34 -15.14 11.32
N MET A 39 10.02 -14.09 12.07
CA MET A 39 9.33 -12.88 11.58
C MET A 39 10.25 -11.87 10.88
N ARG A 40 11.57 -12.14 10.84
CA ARG A 40 12.60 -11.21 10.31
C ARG A 40 12.58 -9.83 10.96
N ILE A 41 12.30 -9.77 12.25
CA ILE A 41 12.36 -8.56 13.06
C ILE A 41 13.81 -8.37 13.54
N PRO A 42 14.51 -7.29 13.16
CA PRO A 42 15.88 -7.06 13.60
C PRO A 42 15.97 -6.74 15.09
N LEU A 43 16.92 -7.39 15.77
CA LEU A 43 17.38 -6.99 17.10
C LEU A 43 18.30 -5.76 16.96
N LEU A 44 18.00 -4.70 17.71
CA LEU A 44 18.74 -3.44 17.70
C LEU A 44 19.75 -3.35 18.86
N GLY A 45 19.48 -4.03 19.97
CA GLY A 45 20.37 -4.08 21.13
C GLY A 45 19.98 -5.18 22.11
N GLY A 46 20.93 -5.56 22.97
CA GLY A 46 20.74 -6.63 23.95
C GLY A 46 20.74 -8.03 23.32
N ARG A 47 19.81 -8.88 23.75
CA ARG A 47 19.66 -10.28 23.30
C ARG A 47 18.20 -10.67 23.07
N ASP A 48 17.99 -11.74 22.32
CA ASP A 48 16.72 -12.46 22.25
C ASP A 48 16.48 -13.28 23.55
N PHE A 49 15.30 -13.85 23.70
CA PHE A 49 15.00 -14.84 24.71
C PHE A 49 15.86 -16.10 24.53
N ALA A 50 16.26 -16.67 25.65
CA ALA A 50 17.02 -17.90 25.72
C ALA A 50 16.20 -19.01 26.37
N ALA A 51 16.54 -20.27 26.07
CA ALA A 51 15.91 -21.44 26.68
C ALA A 51 15.97 -21.47 28.22
N THR A 52 16.89 -20.70 28.81
CA THR A 52 17.05 -20.51 30.26
C THR A 52 16.08 -19.51 30.86
N ASP A 53 15.40 -18.69 30.06
CA ASP A 53 14.40 -17.71 30.50
C ASP A 53 13.03 -18.42 30.72
N GLY A 54 13.05 -19.49 31.53
CA GLY A 54 11.90 -20.33 31.82
C GLY A 54 11.14 -19.94 33.07
N ASP A 55 10.12 -20.73 33.42
CA ASP A 55 9.35 -20.57 34.66
C ASP A 55 10.25 -20.66 35.91
N GLY A 56 9.93 -19.88 36.94
CA GLY A 56 10.71 -19.77 38.18
C GLY A 56 12.02 -18.97 38.07
N MET A 57 12.41 -18.50 36.88
CA MET A 57 13.57 -17.63 36.68
C MET A 57 13.19 -16.14 36.78
N PRO A 58 14.18 -15.23 36.91
CA PRO A 58 13.90 -13.79 36.82
C PRO A 58 13.14 -13.46 35.54
N ARG A 59 12.07 -12.66 35.66
CA ARG A 59 11.26 -12.29 34.50
C ARG A 59 12.02 -11.36 33.59
N VAL A 60 11.91 -11.61 32.29
CA VAL A 60 12.58 -10.83 31.26
C VAL A 60 11.60 -10.42 30.16
N ALA A 61 11.90 -9.31 29.50
CA ALA A 61 11.14 -8.82 28.36
C ALA A 61 12.04 -8.27 27.26
N VAL A 62 11.50 -8.26 26.05
CA VAL A 62 12.07 -7.56 24.90
C VAL A 62 11.08 -6.48 24.50
N VAL A 63 11.55 -5.29 24.17
CA VAL A 63 10.68 -4.15 23.80
C VAL A 63 11.02 -3.64 22.40
N ASN A 64 10.09 -2.94 21.75
CA ASN A 64 10.41 -2.29 20.48
C ASN A 64 11.07 -0.91 20.68
N GLU A 65 11.66 -0.38 19.61
CA GLU A 65 12.32 0.93 19.63
C GLU A 65 11.36 2.07 20.02
N THR A 66 10.08 2.00 19.62
CA THR A 66 9.09 3.01 20.02
C THR A 66 8.85 3.00 21.53
N PHE A 67 8.77 1.82 22.16
CA PHE A 67 8.68 1.71 23.62
C PHE A 67 9.91 2.32 24.29
N ALA A 68 11.11 1.94 23.84
CA ALA A 68 12.36 2.45 24.39
C ALA A 68 12.43 3.98 24.30
N LYS A 69 12.12 4.57 23.14
CA LYS A 69 12.14 6.03 22.94
C LYS A 69 11.10 6.76 23.79
N ARG A 70 9.89 6.19 23.94
CA ARG A 70 8.80 6.85 24.67
C ARG A 70 9.05 6.86 26.17
N TYR A 71 9.47 5.73 26.73
CA TYR A 71 9.56 5.54 28.19
C TYR A 71 10.96 5.75 28.75
N PHE A 72 12.00 5.67 27.92
CA PHE A 72 13.39 5.92 28.30
C PHE A 72 14.03 7.00 27.41
N PRO A 73 13.47 8.22 27.33
CA PRO A 73 13.99 9.27 26.44
C PRO A 73 15.38 9.78 26.83
N ALA A 74 15.78 9.60 28.10
CA ALA A 74 17.03 10.13 28.67
C ALA A 74 18.02 9.03 29.11
N GLY A 75 17.73 7.75 28.86
CA GLY A 75 18.53 6.64 29.37
C GLY A 75 18.50 5.41 28.47
N ASP A 76 19.26 4.38 28.84
CA ASP A 76 19.23 3.08 28.16
C ASP A 76 18.05 2.26 28.70
N ALA A 77 17.18 1.78 27.80
CA ALA A 77 16.10 0.88 28.16
C ALA A 77 16.63 -0.53 28.48
N LEU A 78 17.81 -0.91 27.97
CA LEU A 78 18.41 -2.20 28.27
C LEU A 78 18.83 -2.29 29.74
N GLY A 79 18.48 -3.41 30.39
CA GLY A 79 18.73 -3.64 31.82
C GLY A 79 17.75 -2.92 32.75
N ALA A 80 16.90 -2.03 32.23
CA ALA A 80 15.88 -1.38 33.04
C ALA A 80 14.82 -2.38 33.51
N THR A 81 14.24 -2.11 34.67
CA THR A 81 13.17 -2.92 35.25
C THR A 81 11.81 -2.27 35.01
N VAL A 82 10.87 -3.02 34.46
CA VAL A 82 9.45 -2.69 34.37
C VAL A 82 8.69 -3.50 35.40
N ARG A 83 7.66 -2.95 36.03
CA ARG A 83 6.79 -3.69 36.95
C ARG A 83 5.48 -4.02 36.25
N GLU A 84 5.05 -5.28 36.32
CA GLU A 84 3.72 -5.74 35.85
C GLU A 84 3.03 -6.45 37.01
N ASP A 85 1.90 -5.93 37.50
CA ASP A 85 1.12 -6.50 38.62
C ASP A 85 1.97 -6.89 39.85
N SER A 86 3.03 -6.11 40.14
CA SER A 86 4.06 -6.29 41.18
C SER A 86 5.29 -7.12 40.81
N ALA A 87 5.30 -7.85 39.69
CA ALA A 87 6.45 -8.60 39.22
C ALA A 87 7.48 -7.67 38.56
N ALA A 88 8.74 -7.77 38.98
CA ALA A 88 9.85 -7.05 38.35
C ALA A 88 10.30 -7.80 37.10
N ILE A 89 10.26 -7.13 35.94
CA ILE A 89 10.62 -7.66 34.63
C ILE A 89 11.78 -6.86 34.07
N THR A 90 12.88 -7.52 33.73
CA THR A 90 14.08 -6.85 33.19
C THR A 90 14.04 -6.81 31.67
N ILE A 91 14.26 -5.64 31.09
CA ILE A 91 14.39 -5.50 29.64
C ILE A 91 15.76 -6.03 29.20
N VAL A 92 15.78 -7.10 28.43
CA VAL A 92 17.02 -7.76 27.97
C VAL A 92 17.34 -7.52 26.50
N GLY A 93 16.39 -6.94 25.74
CA GLY A 93 16.56 -6.68 24.31
C GLY A 93 15.66 -5.56 23.80
N ILE A 94 16.12 -4.94 22.71
CA ILE A 94 15.36 -3.95 21.94
C ILE A 94 15.28 -4.41 20.49
N VAL A 95 14.09 -4.43 19.91
CA VAL A 95 13.83 -4.81 18.51
C VAL A 95 13.27 -3.65 17.69
N ARG A 96 13.34 -3.76 16.37
CA ARG A 96 12.71 -2.78 15.47
C ARG A 96 11.18 -2.83 15.56
N ASP A 97 10.54 -1.69 15.32
CA ASP A 97 9.08 -1.61 15.23
C ASP A 97 8.52 -2.55 14.15
N SER A 98 7.37 -3.14 14.46
CA SER A 98 6.65 -4.07 13.58
C SER A 98 5.17 -3.65 13.47
N LYS A 99 4.43 -4.28 12.55
CA LYS A 99 2.98 -4.14 12.43
C LYS A 99 2.30 -5.29 13.18
N TYR A 100 1.31 -4.96 14.00
CA TYR A 100 0.69 -5.84 14.98
C TYR A 100 -0.78 -6.09 14.66
N ALA A 101 -1.62 -5.05 14.64
CA ALA A 101 -3.06 -5.17 14.41
C ALA A 101 -3.45 -4.74 13.01
N ARG A 102 -2.84 -3.67 12.50
CA ARG A 102 -3.17 -3.09 11.19
C ARG A 102 -1.91 -2.78 10.38
N LEU A 103 -2.04 -2.79 9.06
CA LEU A 103 -0.94 -2.42 8.15
C LEU A 103 -0.62 -0.91 8.21
N ASP A 104 -1.58 -0.11 8.65
CA ASP A 104 -1.57 1.35 8.65
C ASP A 104 -1.44 1.96 10.05
N GLU A 105 -1.30 1.13 11.08
CA GLU A 105 -1.09 1.63 12.42
C GLU A 105 0.24 2.38 12.51
N ASP A 106 0.28 3.45 13.29
CA ASP A 106 1.54 4.04 13.68
C ASP A 106 2.32 3.07 14.57
N PRO A 107 3.67 3.15 14.60
CA PRO A 107 4.45 2.42 15.58
C PRO A 107 3.95 2.72 16.99
N VAL A 108 3.51 1.69 17.70
CA VAL A 108 3.05 1.77 19.09
C VAL A 108 4.06 1.09 20.00
N PRO A 109 4.18 1.52 21.28
CA PRO A 109 4.97 0.78 22.26
C PRO A 109 4.51 -0.67 22.37
N PHE A 110 5.46 -1.60 22.30
CA PHE A 110 5.19 -3.03 22.32
C PHE A 110 6.16 -3.77 23.23
N PHE A 111 5.62 -4.76 23.94
CA PHE A 111 6.31 -5.49 25.00
C PHE A 111 6.16 -7.00 24.79
N TYR A 112 7.26 -7.69 24.59
CA TYR A 112 7.30 -9.13 24.38
C TYR A 112 7.72 -9.84 25.66
N GLN A 113 7.10 -10.99 25.93
CA GLN A 113 7.42 -11.84 27.07
C GLN A 113 7.68 -13.28 26.60
N PRO A 114 8.54 -14.05 27.28
CA PRO A 114 8.74 -15.45 26.93
C PRO A 114 7.50 -16.28 27.31
N VAL A 115 6.97 -17.03 26.34
CA VAL A 115 5.79 -17.91 26.53
C VAL A 115 5.98 -18.96 27.62
N ARG A 116 7.25 -19.28 27.95
CA ARG A 116 7.62 -20.22 29.02
C ARG A 116 7.43 -19.66 30.42
N GLN A 117 7.32 -18.33 30.58
CA GLN A 117 7.07 -17.66 31.88
C GLN A 117 5.60 -17.26 32.06
N VAL A 118 4.84 -17.16 30.96
CA VAL A 118 3.45 -16.72 30.97
C VAL A 118 2.59 -17.75 30.26
N TRP A 119 1.87 -18.54 31.04
CA TRP A 119 1.00 -19.58 30.51
C TRP A 119 -0.15 -18.98 29.69
N ARG A 120 -0.39 -19.55 28.51
CA ARG A 120 -1.53 -19.21 27.64
C ARG A 120 -2.24 -20.49 27.19
N PRO A 121 -3.59 -20.53 27.24
CA PRO A 121 -4.37 -21.69 26.84
C PRO A 121 -4.33 -21.96 25.32
N ALA A 122 -3.97 -20.95 24.52
CA ALA A 122 -3.88 -21.05 23.08
C ALA A 122 -2.59 -20.38 22.58
N VAL A 123 -1.85 -21.09 21.73
CA VAL A 123 -0.62 -20.61 21.10
C VAL A 123 -0.74 -20.76 19.58
N ASN A 124 -0.13 -19.84 18.85
CA ASN A 124 0.00 -19.94 17.40
C ASN A 124 1.42 -20.34 17.04
N LEU A 125 1.57 -21.37 16.20
CA LEU A 125 2.87 -21.76 15.67
C LEU A 125 3.20 -20.95 14.42
N LEU A 126 4.27 -20.17 14.46
CA LEU A 126 4.78 -19.44 13.31
C LEU A 126 5.97 -20.18 12.71
N VAL A 127 5.89 -20.48 11.42
CA VAL A 127 6.94 -21.20 10.70
C VAL A 127 7.39 -20.39 9.50
N HIS A 128 8.70 -20.17 9.42
CA HIS A 128 9.33 -19.56 8.26
C HIS A 128 9.97 -20.67 7.43
N THR A 129 9.57 -20.78 6.17
CA THR A 129 10.15 -21.72 5.20
C THR A 129 10.53 -21.01 3.90
N THR A 130 11.56 -21.51 3.23
CA THR A 130 11.96 -21.12 1.87
C THR A 130 11.33 -22.02 0.80
N GLY A 131 10.74 -23.16 1.20
CA GLY A 131 10.11 -24.13 0.30
C GLY A 131 8.61 -23.88 0.07
N SER A 132 7.93 -24.87 -0.51
CA SER A 132 6.48 -24.83 -0.72
C SER A 132 5.74 -24.80 0.63
N PRO A 133 4.95 -23.75 0.93
CA PRO A 133 4.16 -23.69 2.15
C PRO A 133 3.23 -24.89 2.29
N ALA A 134 2.61 -25.35 1.20
CA ALA A 134 1.69 -26.48 1.22
C ALA A 134 2.36 -27.79 1.65
N ALA A 135 3.60 -28.03 1.21
CA ALA A 135 4.36 -29.23 1.58
C ALA A 135 4.75 -29.21 3.08
N VAL A 136 5.18 -28.04 3.57
CA VAL A 136 5.50 -27.85 4.99
C VAL A 136 4.24 -27.99 5.85
N THR A 137 3.13 -27.39 5.45
CA THR A 137 1.82 -27.52 6.11
C THR A 137 1.41 -28.98 6.22
N ALA A 138 1.47 -29.76 5.14
CA ALA A 138 1.10 -31.16 5.14
C ALA A 138 1.97 -31.99 6.09
N THR A 139 3.26 -31.66 6.18
CA THR A 139 4.20 -32.32 7.10
C THR A 139 3.89 -31.95 8.55
N LEU A 140 3.71 -30.66 8.85
CA LEU A 140 3.37 -30.17 10.19
C LEU A 140 2.07 -30.76 10.71
N LEU A 141 1.00 -30.77 9.90
CA LEU A 141 -0.29 -31.33 10.31
C LEU A 141 -0.19 -32.82 10.63
N ARG A 142 0.66 -33.57 9.91
CA ARG A 142 0.91 -34.98 10.19
C ARG A 142 1.61 -35.18 11.53
N GLU A 143 2.65 -34.40 11.81
CA GLU A 143 3.39 -34.47 13.08
C GLU A 143 2.52 -34.04 14.26
N VAL A 144 1.73 -32.97 14.11
CA VAL A 144 0.79 -32.51 15.15
C VAL A 144 -0.27 -33.59 15.44
N ALA A 145 -0.83 -34.21 14.40
CA ALA A 145 -1.80 -35.29 14.58
C ALA A 145 -1.18 -36.55 15.22
N ALA A 146 0.11 -36.79 15.01
CA ALA A 146 0.84 -37.89 15.66
C ALA A 146 1.12 -37.62 17.14
N LEU A 147 1.32 -36.35 17.53
CA LEU A 147 1.49 -35.93 18.93
C LEU A 147 0.17 -36.00 19.70
N ASP A 148 -0.90 -35.44 19.14
CA ASP A 148 -2.22 -35.47 19.74
C ASP A 148 -3.33 -35.39 18.67
N PRO A 149 -4.02 -36.50 18.39
CA PRO A 149 -5.09 -36.54 17.38
C PRO A 149 -6.37 -35.84 17.83
N THR A 150 -6.49 -35.44 19.11
CA THR A 150 -7.66 -34.72 19.64
C THR A 150 -7.59 -33.22 19.40
N LEU A 151 -6.43 -32.70 18.98
CA LEU A 151 -6.28 -31.30 18.61
C LEU A 151 -7.12 -30.98 17.36
N PRO A 152 -7.86 -29.84 17.35
CA PRO A 152 -8.57 -29.39 16.16
C PRO A 152 -7.60 -29.27 14.98
N ALA A 153 -8.05 -29.63 13.78
CA ALA A 153 -7.27 -29.44 12.57
C ALA A 153 -6.83 -27.97 12.48
N ALA A 154 -5.53 -27.71 12.62
CA ALA A 154 -5.01 -26.36 12.67
C ALA A 154 -5.30 -25.65 11.34
N GLN A 155 -5.94 -24.49 11.41
CA GLN A 155 -6.18 -23.68 10.22
C GLN A 155 -4.87 -23.01 9.81
N VAL A 156 -4.12 -23.65 8.89
CA VAL A 156 -2.84 -23.12 8.43
C VAL A 156 -3.07 -22.08 7.35
N THR A 157 -2.74 -20.82 7.66
CA THR A 157 -2.82 -19.70 6.72
C THR A 157 -1.44 -19.06 6.58
N THR A 158 -1.04 -18.77 5.35
CA THR A 158 0.21 -18.03 5.12
C THR A 158 0.02 -16.54 5.40
N LEU A 159 1.04 -15.85 5.92
CA LEU A 159 0.99 -14.39 6.09
C LEU A 159 0.66 -13.65 4.78
N ARG A 160 1.08 -14.21 3.63
CA ARG A 160 0.73 -13.68 2.30
C ARG A 160 -0.77 -13.76 2.00
N GLN A 161 -1.44 -14.85 2.38
CA GLN A 161 -2.90 -14.96 2.24
C GLN A 161 -3.62 -14.00 3.18
N SER A 162 -3.19 -13.92 4.44
CA SER A 162 -3.80 -13.00 5.42
C SER A 162 -3.70 -11.55 4.96
N THR A 163 -2.52 -11.11 4.50
CA THR A 163 -2.33 -9.75 3.96
C THR A 163 -3.13 -9.50 2.68
N ALA A 164 -3.31 -10.50 1.81
CA ALA A 164 -4.12 -10.35 0.60
C ALA A 164 -5.61 -10.09 0.90
N VAL A 165 -6.15 -10.71 1.95
CA VAL A 165 -7.54 -10.49 2.40
C VAL A 165 -7.72 -9.09 2.97
N VAL A 166 -6.75 -8.60 3.76
CA VAL A 166 -6.78 -7.25 4.35
C VAL A 166 -6.75 -6.16 3.26
N LEU A 167 -6.13 -6.45 2.12
CA LEU A 167 -6.03 -5.53 0.97
C LEU A 167 -7.20 -5.64 -0.03
N LEU A 168 -8.19 -6.49 0.23
CA LEU A 168 -9.30 -6.74 -0.69
C LEU A 168 -10.17 -5.49 -0.95
N PRO A 169 -10.59 -4.72 0.07
CA PRO A 169 -11.40 -3.51 -0.17
C PRO A 169 -10.71 -2.50 -1.09
N GLN A 170 -9.40 -2.30 -0.90
CA GLN A 170 -8.57 -1.39 -1.68
C GLN A 170 -8.43 -1.89 -3.12
N ARG A 171 -8.28 -3.20 -3.33
CA ARG A 171 -8.26 -3.80 -4.67
C ARG A 171 -9.58 -3.66 -5.41
N VAL A 172 -10.69 -3.86 -4.72
CA VAL A 172 -12.03 -3.68 -5.29
C VAL A 172 -12.26 -2.22 -5.67
N ALA A 173 -11.94 -1.29 -4.78
CA ALA A 173 -12.02 0.14 -5.06
C ALA A 173 -11.16 0.52 -6.28
N ALA A 174 -9.91 0.06 -6.34
CA ALA A 174 -9.02 0.29 -7.48
C ALA A 174 -9.59 -0.28 -8.80
N ALA A 175 -10.18 -1.47 -8.77
CA ALA A 175 -10.81 -2.08 -9.94
C ALA A 175 -12.03 -1.27 -10.43
N VAL A 176 -12.90 -0.84 -9.52
CA VAL A 176 -14.09 -0.03 -9.84
C VAL A 176 -13.67 1.34 -10.39
N THR A 177 -12.77 2.05 -9.71
CA THR A 177 -12.24 3.33 -10.18
C THR A 177 -11.51 3.18 -11.51
N GLY A 178 -10.77 2.09 -11.71
CA GLY A 178 -10.12 1.77 -12.98
C GLY A 178 -11.12 1.58 -14.12
N ALA A 179 -12.22 0.86 -13.88
CA ALA A 179 -13.30 0.69 -14.86
C ALA A 179 -14.00 2.02 -15.19
N LEU A 180 -14.26 2.86 -14.19
CA LEU A 180 -14.79 4.21 -14.40
C LEU A 180 -13.81 5.10 -15.18
N GLY A 181 -12.52 5.03 -14.86
CA GLY A 181 -11.47 5.74 -15.58
C GLY A 181 -11.38 5.31 -17.05
N LEU A 182 -11.47 4.01 -17.32
CA LEU A 182 -11.52 3.49 -18.69
C LEU A 182 -12.75 3.99 -19.44
N THR A 183 -13.91 4.01 -18.78
CA THR A 183 -15.16 4.54 -19.38
C THR A 183 -15.03 6.04 -19.67
N GLY A 184 -14.48 6.81 -18.74
CA GLY A 184 -14.19 8.23 -18.93
C GLY A 184 -13.21 8.47 -20.08
N LEU A 185 -12.19 7.64 -20.21
CA LEU A 185 -11.23 7.68 -21.32
C LEU A 185 -11.91 7.43 -22.67
N LEU A 186 -12.80 6.44 -22.75
CA LEU A 186 -13.57 6.16 -23.96
C LEU A 186 -14.50 7.33 -24.32
N LEU A 187 -15.22 7.88 -23.35
CA LEU A 187 -16.08 9.06 -23.56
C LEU A 187 -15.28 10.27 -24.03
N ALA A 188 -14.11 10.51 -23.43
CA ALA A 188 -13.20 11.57 -23.85
C ALA A 188 -12.69 11.35 -25.29
N ALA A 189 -12.34 10.11 -25.65
CA ALA A 189 -11.91 9.77 -27.00
C ALA A 189 -13.01 10.01 -28.05
N VAL A 190 -14.25 9.59 -27.75
CA VAL A 190 -15.41 9.82 -28.61
C VAL A 190 -15.74 11.31 -28.72
N GLY A 191 -15.72 12.05 -27.61
CA GLY A 191 -15.94 13.50 -27.60
C GLY A 191 -14.89 14.26 -28.41
N LEU A 192 -13.60 13.93 -28.24
CA LEU A 192 -12.50 14.50 -29.01
C LEU A 192 -12.66 14.21 -30.51
N TYR A 193 -13.00 12.97 -30.88
CA TYR A 193 -13.30 12.62 -32.26
C TYR A 193 -14.47 13.44 -32.81
N GLY A 194 -15.55 13.59 -32.05
CA GLY A 194 -16.73 14.36 -32.45
C GLY A 194 -16.42 15.84 -32.71
N VAL A 195 -15.74 16.49 -31.76
CA VAL A 195 -15.34 17.91 -31.88
C VAL A 195 -14.42 18.13 -33.09
N LEU A 196 -13.43 17.25 -33.29
CA LEU A 196 -12.50 17.38 -34.41
C LEU A 196 -13.14 17.02 -35.75
N SER A 197 -14.00 16.00 -35.79
CA SER A 197 -14.75 15.64 -37.00
C SER A 197 -15.70 16.78 -37.39
N PHE A 198 -16.32 17.46 -36.43
CA PHE A 198 -17.19 18.60 -36.69
C PHE A 198 -16.40 19.83 -37.16
N SER A 199 -15.30 20.16 -36.48
CA SER A 199 -14.42 21.28 -36.86
C SER A 199 -13.80 21.09 -38.26
N THR A 200 -13.35 19.87 -38.57
CA THR A 200 -12.83 19.54 -39.91
C THR A 200 -13.92 19.61 -40.98
N ALA A 201 -15.14 19.15 -40.68
CA ALA A 201 -16.27 19.27 -41.60
C ALA A 201 -16.62 20.74 -41.92
N GLN A 202 -16.67 21.62 -40.91
CA GLN A 202 -16.92 23.06 -41.13
C GLN A 202 -15.82 23.73 -41.97
N ARG A 203 -14.56 23.29 -41.83
CA ARG A 203 -13.41 23.86 -42.54
C ARG A 203 -13.08 23.15 -43.86
N THR A 204 -13.95 22.24 -44.33
CA THR A 204 -13.73 21.47 -45.58
C THR A 204 -13.49 22.38 -46.79
N ARG A 205 -14.22 23.50 -46.90
CA ARG A 205 -14.09 24.45 -48.02
C ARG A 205 -12.76 25.18 -48.00
N GLU A 206 -12.31 25.68 -46.85
CA GLU A 206 -10.99 26.30 -46.71
C GLU A 206 -9.86 25.32 -47.04
N MET A 207 -10.00 24.07 -46.59
CA MET A 207 -9.02 23.02 -46.88
C MET A 207 -8.99 22.67 -48.37
N GLY A 208 -10.16 22.61 -49.03
CA GLY A 208 -10.28 22.41 -50.48
C GLY A 208 -9.63 23.54 -51.29
N VAL A 209 -9.84 24.80 -50.90
CA VAL A 209 -9.19 25.96 -51.53
C VAL A 209 -7.68 25.91 -51.34
N ARG A 210 -7.17 25.60 -50.13
CA ARG A 210 -5.72 25.45 -49.90
C ARG A 210 -5.11 24.34 -50.75
N LEU A 211 -5.79 23.21 -50.88
CA LEU A 211 -5.36 22.11 -51.77
C LEU A 211 -5.34 22.54 -53.23
N ALA A 212 -6.34 23.30 -53.70
CA ALA A 212 -6.37 23.84 -55.06
C ALA A 212 -5.25 24.87 -55.32
N LEU A 213 -4.85 25.61 -54.29
CA LEU A 213 -3.69 26.51 -54.31
C LEU A 213 -2.33 25.80 -54.18
N GLY A 214 -2.31 24.46 -54.15
CA GLY A 214 -1.08 23.65 -54.14
C GLY A 214 -0.59 23.23 -52.75
N ALA A 215 -1.38 23.38 -51.69
CA ALA A 215 -0.99 22.89 -50.36
C ALA A 215 -0.88 21.35 -50.34
N SER A 216 0.16 20.84 -49.69
CA SER A 216 0.36 19.40 -49.55
C SER A 216 -0.67 18.78 -48.59
N ARG A 217 -1.15 17.56 -48.91
CA ARG A 217 -2.06 16.78 -48.04
C ARG A 217 -1.47 16.58 -46.64
N THR A 218 -0.14 16.43 -46.53
CA THR A 218 0.60 16.33 -45.28
C THR A 218 0.54 17.62 -44.45
N GLY A 219 0.53 18.80 -45.10
CA GLY A 219 0.34 20.09 -44.44
C GLY A 219 -1.03 20.24 -43.79
N ILE A 220 -2.09 19.77 -44.47
CA ILE A 220 -3.46 19.73 -43.93
C ILE A 220 -3.54 18.80 -42.71
N VAL A 221 -2.99 17.59 -42.81
CA VAL A 221 -2.94 16.64 -41.68
C VAL A 221 -2.20 17.24 -40.48
N ARG A 222 -1.04 17.86 -40.70
CA ARG A 222 -0.24 18.48 -39.62
C ARG A 222 -0.97 19.63 -38.94
N LEU A 223 -1.73 20.42 -39.69
CA LEU A 223 -2.54 21.51 -39.14
C LEU A 223 -3.64 20.97 -38.21
N VAL A 224 -4.41 19.99 -38.69
CA VAL A 224 -5.51 19.37 -37.92
C VAL A 224 -4.98 18.65 -36.68
N LEU A 225 -3.88 17.89 -36.83
CA LEU A 225 -3.22 17.24 -35.70
C LEU A 225 -2.69 18.27 -34.70
N GLY A 226 -2.06 19.36 -35.14
CA GLY A 226 -1.52 20.39 -34.25
C GLY A 226 -2.59 21.06 -33.39
N GLU A 227 -3.76 21.36 -33.96
CA GLU A 227 -4.90 21.93 -33.23
C GLU A 227 -5.47 20.93 -32.21
N GLY A 228 -5.61 19.66 -32.60
CA GLY A 228 -6.02 18.59 -31.69
C GLY A 228 -5.01 18.33 -30.56
N PHE A 229 -3.71 18.26 -30.88
CA PHE A 229 -2.64 18.03 -29.91
C PHE A 229 -2.54 19.16 -28.88
N ARG A 230 -2.78 20.42 -29.28
CA ARG A 230 -2.75 21.54 -28.34
C ARG A 230 -3.87 21.43 -27.30
N LEU A 231 -5.09 21.10 -27.74
CA LEU A 231 -6.23 20.89 -26.84
C LEU A 231 -5.96 19.72 -25.89
N VAL A 232 -5.42 18.62 -26.42
CA VAL A 232 -5.07 17.42 -25.65
C VAL A 232 -3.97 17.72 -24.64
N ALA A 233 -2.91 18.42 -25.02
CA ALA A 233 -1.79 18.73 -24.13
C ALA A 233 -2.25 19.58 -22.93
N VAL A 234 -3.12 20.56 -23.15
CA VAL A 234 -3.73 21.36 -22.07
C VAL A 234 -4.61 20.47 -21.20
N GLY A 235 -5.47 19.65 -21.79
CA GLY A 235 -6.34 18.72 -21.05
C GLY A 235 -5.55 17.71 -20.21
N ILE A 236 -4.47 17.15 -20.74
CA ILE A 236 -3.56 16.25 -20.01
C ILE A 236 -2.90 17.01 -18.86
N GLY A 237 -2.37 18.21 -19.10
CA GLY A 237 -1.73 19.01 -18.04
C GLY A 237 -2.69 19.31 -16.88
N VAL A 238 -3.89 19.78 -17.20
CA VAL A 238 -4.95 20.05 -16.20
C VAL A 238 -5.38 18.77 -15.50
N GLY A 239 -5.64 17.70 -16.26
CA GLY A 239 -6.09 16.41 -15.74
C GLY A 239 -5.07 15.76 -14.81
N LEU A 240 -3.78 15.77 -15.17
CA LEU A 240 -2.71 15.27 -14.29
C LEU A 240 -2.56 16.13 -13.04
N GLY A 241 -2.72 17.45 -13.15
CA GLY A 241 -2.72 18.34 -11.97
C GLY A 241 -3.87 18.03 -11.01
N LEU A 242 -5.08 17.87 -11.53
CA LEU A 242 -6.25 17.48 -10.74
C LEU A 242 -6.09 16.08 -10.13
N ALA A 243 -5.54 15.13 -10.88
CA ALA A 243 -5.24 13.79 -10.40
C ALA A 243 -4.23 13.85 -9.24
N ALA A 244 -3.15 14.61 -9.37
CA ALA A 244 -2.16 14.77 -8.30
C ALA A 244 -2.79 15.32 -7.00
N LEU A 245 -3.67 16.33 -7.11
CA LEU A 245 -4.39 16.88 -5.96
C LEU A 245 -5.34 15.84 -5.33
N ALA A 246 -6.11 15.13 -6.16
CA ALA A 246 -7.05 14.12 -5.69
C ALA A 246 -6.34 12.94 -5.01
N THR A 247 -5.23 12.47 -5.58
CA THR A 247 -4.46 11.36 -5.00
C THR A 247 -3.80 11.76 -3.67
N GLN A 248 -3.47 13.03 -3.49
CA GLN A 248 -2.96 13.54 -2.21
C GLN A 248 -4.00 13.42 -1.09
N ALA A 249 -5.28 13.70 -1.38
CA ALA A 249 -6.38 13.48 -0.44
C ALA A 249 -6.62 12.00 -0.14
N LEU A 250 -6.27 11.11 -1.06
CA LEU A 250 -6.38 9.65 -0.90
C LEU A 250 -5.18 9.00 -0.20
N ARG A 251 -4.13 9.76 0.15
CA ARG A 251 -2.93 9.25 0.82
C ARG A 251 -3.21 8.35 2.04
N PRO A 252 -4.20 8.64 2.92
CA PRO A 252 -4.51 7.78 4.07
C PRO A 252 -4.99 6.37 3.68
N PHE A 253 -5.48 6.19 2.45
CA PHE A 253 -6.02 4.92 1.94
C PHE A 253 -5.01 4.12 1.11
N LEU A 254 -3.83 4.69 0.82
CA LEU A 254 -2.79 4.08 0.00
C LEU A 254 -1.75 3.37 0.88
N PHE A 255 -1.75 2.04 0.84
CA PHE A 255 -0.82 1.22 1.64
C PHE A 255 0.43 0.85 0.86
N GLY A 256 1.59 1.34 1.30
CA GLY A 256 2.89 0.95 0.75
C GLY A 256 3.17 1.45 -0.67
N VAL A 257 2.39 2.41 -1.18
CA VAL A 257 2.58 3.03 -2.50
C VAL A 257 2.61 4.55 -2.38
N SER A 258 3.48 5.18 -3.17
CA SER A 258 3.54 6.64 -3.24
C SER A 258 2.26 7.19 -3.90
N PRO A 259 1.58 8.19 -3.32
CA PRO A 259 0.48 8.89 -3.97
C PRO A 259 0.88 9.53 -5.31
N LEU A 260 2.16 9.89 -5.43
CA LEU A 260 2.74 10.50 -6.62
C LEU A 260 3.83 9.58 -7.15
N ASP A 261 3.42 8.49 -7.80
CA ASP A 261 4.34 7.61 -8.52
C ASP A 261 4.62 8.16 -9.94
N PRO A 262 5.85 8.61 -10.24
CA PRO A 262 6.18 9.17 -11.55
C PRO A 262 5.93 8.19 -12.70
N ALA A 263 6.15 6.89 -12.48
CA ALA A 263 5.96 5.88 -13.51
C ALA A 263 4.49 5.75 -13.90
N THR A 264 3.59 5.76 -12.92
CA THR A 264 2.14 5.75 -13.14
C THR A 264 1.68 7.01 -13.92
N PHE A 265 2.11 8.20 -13.50
CA PHE A 265 1.72 9.45 -14.17
C PHE A 265 2.27 9.53 -15.61
N ALA A 266 3.51 9.09 -15.83
CA ALA A 266 4.10 9.01 -17.17
C ALA A 266 3.34 8.01 -18.08
N THR A 267 2.97 6.85 -17.53
CA THR A 267 2.19 5.83 -18.25
C THR A 267 0.81 6.37 -18.64
N ILE A 268 0.12 7.04 -17.72
CA ILE A 268 -1.19 7.68 -18.00
C ILE A 268 -1.04 8.73 -19.09
N GLY A 269 -0.03 9.60 -19.01
CA GLY A 269 0.26 10.60 -20.04
C GLY A 269 0.49 9.97 -21.41
N ALA A 270 1.28 8.90 -21.49
CA ALA A 270 1.53 8.17 -22.73
C ALA A 270 0.26 7.53 -23.31
N VAL A 271 -0.58 6.91 -22.46
CA VAL A 271 -1.86 6.33 -22.87
C VAL A 271 -2.80 7.41 -23.41
N LEU A 272 -2.93 8.54 -22.71
CA LEU A 272 -3.77 9.65 -23.15
C LEU A 272 -3.31 10.24 -24.48
N LEU A 273 -2.00 10.39 -24.68
CA LEU A 273 -1.41 10.81 -25.97
C LEU A 273 -1.69 9.80 -27.08
N GLY A 274 -1.57 8.50 -26.80
CA GLY A 274 -1.89 7.43 -27.76
C GLY A 274 -3.36 7.48 -28.19
N VAL A 275 -4.27 7.59 -27.23
CA VAL A 275 -5.72 7.69 -27.48
C VAL A 275 -6.06 8.95 -28.28
N ALA A 276 -5.49 10.10 -27.91
CA ALA A 276 -5.65 11.34 -28.65
C ALA A 276 -5.14 11.22 -30.10
N THR A 277 -3.99 10.59 -30.31
CA THR A 277 -3.44 10.35 -31.65
C THR A 277 -4.39 9.50 -32.48
N LEU A 278 -4.93 8.42 -31.92
CA LEU A 278 -5.89 7.55 -32.60
C LEU A 278 -7.20 8.28 -32.93
N ALA A 279 -7.74 9.04 -31.98
CA ALA A 279 -8.98 9.80 -32.15
C ALA A 279 -8.84 10.93 -33.19
N THR A 280 -7.67 11.58 -33.27
CA THR A 280 -7.40 12.70 -34.18
C THR A 280 -6.95 12.25 -35.58
N TRP A 281 -6.38 11.05 -35.72
CA TRP A 281 -5.82 10.57 -36.99
C TRP A 281 -6.89 10.35 -38.06
N LEU A 282 -8.06 9.81 -37.69
CA LEU A 282 -9.11 9.47 -38.65
C LEU A 282 -9.76 10.73 -39.28
N PRO A 283 -10.17 11.76 -38.52
CA PRO A 283 -10.63 13.03 -39.09
C PRO A 283 -9.57 13.74 -39.92
N ALA A 284 -8.32 13.77 -39.46
CA ALA A 284 -7.21 14.40 -40.20
C ALA A 284 -6.99 13.72 -41.57
N ARG A 285 -7.06 12.38 -41.62
CA ARG A 285 -6.93 11.63 -42.87
C ARG A 285 -8.13 11.83 -43.80
N ARG A 286 -9.35 11.99 -43.26
CA ARG A 286 -10.54 12.33 -44.06
C ARG A 286 -10.42 13.73 -44.66
N ALA A 287 -10.05 14.73 -43.87
CA ALA A 287 -9.84 16.10 -44.31
C ALA A 287 -8.80 16.20 -45.45
N ALA A 288 -7.71 15.45 -45.34
CA ALA A 288 -6.67 15.41 -46.37
C ALA A 288 -7.07 14.65 -47.65
N ARG A 289 -8.19 13.91 -47.65
CA ARG A 289 -8.73 13.15 -48.79
C ARG A 289 -9.83 13.86 -49.56
N VAL A 290 -10.30 15.02 -49.08
CA VAL A 290 -11.32 15.82 -49.74
C VAL A 290 -10.88 16.18 -51.17
N ASP A 291 -11.77 15.98 -52.13
CA ASP A 291 -11.57 16.36 -53.53
C ASP A 291 -11.95 17.85 -53.71
N PRO A 292 -11.00 18.72 -54.11
CA PRO A 292 -11.24 20.15 -54.28
C PRO A 292 -12.46 20.45 -55.15
N MET A 293 -12.65 19.67 -56.22
CA MET A 293 -13.74 19.87 -57.19
C MET A 293 -15.12 19.52 -56.62
N GLN A 294 -15.21 18.57 -55.69
CA GLN A 294 -16.48 18.25 -55.01
C GLN A 294 -16.79 19.26 -53.90
N SER A 295 -15.77 19.76 -53.20
CA SER A 295 -15.95 20.72 -52.10
C SER A 295 -16.47 22.10 -52.52
N MET A 296 -16.34 22.46 -53.81
CA MET A 296 -16.86 23.72 -54.38
C MET A 296 -18.28 23.61 -54.95
N ARG A 297 -18.84 22.40 -55.01
CA ARG A 297 -20.18 22.11 -55.58
C ARG A 297 -21.26 21.78 -54.54
N GLN A 298 -20.91 21.70 -53.26
CA GLN A 298 -21.88 21.49 -52.18
C GLN A 298 -22.37 22.86 -51.68
N ASP A 299 -23.66 23.13 -51.88
CA ASP A 299 -24.38 24.33 -51.43
C ASP A 299 -24.62 24.35 -49.90
#